data_AF-A0A0H4WZ11-F1
#
_entry.id   AF-A0A0H4WZ11-F1
#
_cell.length_a   1.000
_cell.length_b   1.000
_cell.length_c   1.000
_cell.angle_alpha   90.00
_cell.angle_beta   90.00
_cell.angle_gamma   90.00
#
_symmetry.space_group_name_H-M   'P 1'
#
loop_
_entity.id
_entity.type
_entity.pdbx_description
1 polymer ?
#
loop_
_entity_poly.entity_id
_entity_poly.type
_entity_poly.pdbx_seq_one_letter_code
_entity_poly.pdbx_strand_id
1 'polypeptide(L)'
;MRSTLSFSGSRFTIAVPWSALFAIASHVTKEFWMYPEDMPPELLQQTAASRPAQPLPMAPAPAVAERPRTFLREVQGERRDEPPAEVPPPTDGPPDEPSPPRRGHLRLVK
;
A
#
# COMPACT_ATOMS: atom_id res chain seq x y z
N MET A 1 -0.20 4.12 -1.68
CA MET A 1 0.77 3.17 -2.28
C MET A 1 1.06 3.57 -3.72
N ARG A 2 2.32 3.56 -4.19
CA ARG A 2 2.67 3.89 -5.58
C ARG A 2 3.67 2.87 -6.12
N SER A 3 3.42 2.34 -7.32
CA SER A 3 4.24 1.30 -7.94
C SER A 3 4.16 1.35 -9.46
N THR A 4 5.15 0.79 -10.14
CA THR A 4 5.16 0.63 -11.60
C THR A 4 4.84 -0.82 -11.94
N LEU A 5 3.74 -1.05 -12.66
CA LEU A 5 3.32 -2.36 -13.14
C LEU A 5 3.44 -2.43 -14.66
N SER A 6 3.59 -3.64 -15.20
CA SER A 6 3.61 -3.86 -16.65
C SER A 6 2.36 -4.62 -17.08
N PHE A 7 1.60 -4.08 -18.03
CA PHE A 7 0.43 -4.71 -18.62
C PHE A 7 0.69 -4.90 -20.12
N SER A 8 0.61 -6.14 -20.60
CA SER A 8 0.86 -6.49 -22.01
C SER A 8 2.18 -5.96 -22.58
N GLY A 9 3.23 -5.91 -21.74
CA GLY A 9 4.56 -5.42 -22.12
C GLY A 9 4.76 -3.90 -22.02
N SER A 10 3.71 -3.12 -21.74
CA SER A 10 3.80 -1.67 -21.50
C SER A 10 3.84 -1.36 -20.01
N ARG A 11 4.65 -0.37 -19.61
CA ARG A 11 4.84 0.03 -18.21
C ARG A 11 3.91 1.18 -17.84
N PHE A 12 3.30 1.08 -16.66
CA PHE A 12 2.41 2.09 -16.11
C PHE A 12 2.78 2.35 -14.66
N THR A 13 2.94 3.63 -14.31
CA THR A 13 3.11 4.04 -12.90
C THR A 13 1.73 4.32 -12.33
N ILE A 14 1.31 3.48 -11.38
CA ILE A 14 0.00 3.56 -10.75
C ILE A 14 0.11 4.01 -9.29
N ALA A 15 -0.92 4.68 -8.82
CA ALA A 15 -1.11 4.99 -7.42
C ALA A 15 -2.42 4.38 -6.95
N VAL A 16 -2.38 3.63 -5.85
CA VAL A 16 -3.55 3.06 -5.21
C VAL A 16 -3.75 3.80 -3.89
N PRO A 17 -4.88 4.53 -3.72
CA PRO A 17 -5.28 5.09 -2.44
C PRO A 17 -5.49 3.97 -1.42
N TRP A 18 -5.19 4.24 -0.15
CA TRP A 18 -5.40 3.24 0.91
C TRP A 18 -6.87 2.84 1.04
N SER A 19 -7.78 3.79 0.89
CA SER A 19 -9.23 3.56 0.89
C SER A 19 -9.76 2.66 -0.23
N ALA A 20 -8.93 2.34 -1.23
CA ALA A 20 -9.30 1.45 -2.34
C ALA A 20 -8.77 0.01 -2.16
N LEU A 21 -8.22 -0.33 -0.99
CA LEU A 21 -7.68 -1.66 -0.69
C LEU A 21 -8.66 -2.44 0.18
N PHE A 22 -9.32 -3.43 -0.42
CA PHE A 22 -10.32 -4.26 0.28
C PHE A 22 -9.82 -5.64 0.66
N ALA A 23 -8.81 -6.17 -0.05
CA ALA A 23 -8.23 -7.47 0.25
C ALA A 23 -6.78 -7.58 -0.22
N ILE A 24 -6.00 -8.41 0.46
CA ILE A 24 -4.61 -8.74 0.10
C ILE A 24 -4.46 -10.26 0.18
N ALA A 25 -3.94 -10.86 -0.89
CA ALA A 25 -3.72 -12.30 -0.99
C ALA A 25 -2.25 -12.60 -1.31
N SER A 26 -1.65 -13.53 -0.57
CA SER A 26 -0.34 -14.07 -0.88
C SER A 26 -0.47 -15.32 -1.74
N HIS A 27 0.14 -15.31 -2.92
CA HIS A 27 0.14 -16.48 -3.80
C HIS A 27 1.11 -17.57 -3.32
N VAL A 28 2.09 -17.21 -2.48
CA VAL A 28 3.13 -18.11 -1.95
C VAL A 28 2.68 -18.76 -0.65
N THR A 29 2.33 -17.97 0.37
CA THR A 29 1.94 -18.47 1.71
C THR A 29 0.46 -18.84 1.81
N LYS A 30 -0.36 -18.49 0.80
CA LYS A 30 -1.83 -18.64 0.81
C LYS A 30 -2.55 -17.87 1.90
N GLU A 31 -1.87 -16.95 2.57
CA GLU A 31 -2.47 -16.03 3.51
C GLU A 31 -3.38 -15.04 2.79
N PHE A 32 -4.50 -14.72 3.43
CA PHE A 32 -5.54 -13.87 2.87
C PHE A 32 -6.09 -12.96 3.96
N TRP A 33 -6.13 -11.66 3.66
CA TRP A 33 -6.65 -10.62 4.53
C TRP A 33 -7.74 -9.87 3.77
N MET A 34 -8.88 -9.62 4.41
CA MET A 34 -10.01 -8.91 3.80
C MET A 34 -10.65 -7.94 4.80
N TYR A 35 -11.09 -6.80 4.29
CA TYR A 35 -11.70 -5.70 5.02
C TYR A 35 -13.15 -5.51 4.53
N PRO A 36 -14.10 -6.34 4.99
CA PRO A 36 -15.46 -6.36 4.45
C PRO A 36 -16.25 -5.09 4.78
N GLU A 37 -15.95 -4.43 5.91
CA GLU A 37 -16.61 -3.20 6.34
C GLU A 37 -16.33 -2.02 5.40
N ASP A 38 -15.16 -2.03 4.75
CA ASP A 38 -14.75 -1.01 3.79
C ASP A 38 -15.21 -1.36 2.36
N MET A 39 -15.77 -2.55 2.14
CA MET A 39 -16.15 -3.02 0.80
C MET A 39 -17.47 -2.37 0.36
N PRO A 40 -17.50 -1.73 -0.83
CA PRO A 40 -18.75 -1.18 -1.34
C PRO A 40 -19.78 -2.30 -1.55
N PRO A 41 -21.06 -2.08 -1.16
CA PRO A 41 -22.08 -3.12 -1.13
C PRO A 41 -22.36 -3.73 -2.51
N GLU A 42 -22.09 -2.98 -3.59
CA GLU A 42 -22.23 -3.46 -4.97
C GLU A 42 -21.28 -4.64 -5.25
N LEU A 43 -20.07 -4.64 -4.69
CA LEU A 43 -19.09 -5.71 -4.88
C LEU A 43 -19.44 -6.97 -4.08
N LEU A 44 -20.05 -6.80 -2.90
CA LEU A 44 -20.51 -7.91 -2.07
C LEU A 44 -21.62 -8.69 -2.79
N GLN A 45 -22.56 -7.98 -3.42
CA GLN A 45 -23.66 -8.58 -4.18
C GLN A 45 -23.17 -9.33 -5.43
N GLN A 46 -22.20 -8.76 -6.17
CA GLN A 46 -21.63 -9.40 -7.36
C GLN A 46 -20.85 -10.68 -7.03
N THR A 47 -20.15 -10.70 -5.90
CA THR A 47 -19.40 -11.88 -5.44
C THR A 47 -20.33 -13.03 -5.10
N ALA A 48 -21.50 -12.74 -4.51
CA ALA A 48 -22.53 -13.74 -4.22
C ALA A 48 -23.18 -14.31 -5.50
N ALA A 49 -23.37 -13.47 -6.52
CA ALA A 49 -23.98 -13.87 -7.79
C ALA A 49 -23.03 -14.67 -8.71
N SER A 50 -21.71 -14.46 -8.61
CA SER A 50 -20.73 -15.00 -9.57
C SER A 50 -20.04 -16.28 -9.11
N ARG A 51 -20.31 -16.77 -7.89
CA ARG A 51 -19.71 -18.01 -7.38
C ARG A 51 -20.58 -19.21 -7.79
N PRO A 52 -20.12 -20.16 -8.63
CA PRO A 52 -20.64 -21.51 -8.53
C PRO A 52 -20.36 -21.98 -7.09
N ALA A 53 -21.38 -22.54 -6.43
CA ALA A 53 -21.30 -22.98 -5.04
C ALA A 53 -20.11 -23.94 -4.84
N GLN A 54 -18.98 -23.41 -4.41
CA GLN A 54 -17.95 -24.25 -3.81
C GLN A 54 -18.52 -24.70 -2.47
N PRO A 55 -18.60 -26.02 -2.20
CA PRO A 55 -19.03 -26.48 -0.90
C PRO A 55 -18.02 -25.97 0.12
N LEU A 56 -18.48 -25.07 0.98
CA LEU A 56 -17.79 -24.75 2.22
C LEU A 56 -17.69 -26.06 3.00
N PRO A 57 -16.50 -26.50 3.45
CA PRO A 57 -16.45 -27.55 4.46
C PRO A 57 -17.15 -26.98 5.70
N MET A 58 -18.27 -27.58 6.06
CA MET A 58 -19.05 -27.26 7.25
C MET A 58 -18.17 -27.53 8.47
N ALA A 59 -17.54 -26.48 8.99
CA ALA A 59 -16.83 -26.53 10.25
C ALA A 59 -17.86 -26.56 11.39
N PRO A 60 -17.71 -27.44 12.40
CA PRO A 60 -18.55 -27.39 13.60
C PRO A 60 -18.28 -26.10 14.41
N ALA A 61 -19.31 -25.66 15.13
CA ALA A 61 -19.37 -24.46 15.97
C ALA A 61 -18.22 -24.36 17.01
N PRO A 62 -17.92 -23.15 17.53
CA PRO A 62 -16.60 -22.81 18.03
C PRO A 62 -16.33 -23.34 19.43
N ALA A 63 -15.20 -24.02 19.62
CA ALA A 63 -14.59 -24.17 20.93
C ALA A 63 -13.83 -22.87 21.26
N VAL A 64 -14.16 -22.30 22.42
CA VAL A 64 -13.50 -21.13 23.00
C VAL A 64 -12.03 -21.49 23.24
N ALA A 65 -11.13 -21.03 22.36
CA ALA A 65 -9.70 -21.09 22.57
C ALA A 65 -9.18 -19.67 22.82
N GLU A 66 -8.46 -19.49 23.92
CA GLU A 66 -7.90 -18.23 24.38
C GLU A 66 -7.21 -17.43 23.26
N ARG A 67 -7.52 -16.14 23.20
CA ARG A 67 -6.82 -15.18 22.35
C ARG A 67 -5.35 -15.14 22.76
N PRO A 68 -4.38 -15.45 21.88
CA PRO A 68 -3.00 -15.11 22.14
C PRO A 68 -2.91 -13.58 22.12
N ARG A 69 -2.60 -12.97 23.26
CA ARG A 69 -2.28 -11.53 23.33
C ARG A 69 -0.96 -11.30 22.61
N THR A 70 -1.02 -11.00 21.32
CA THR A 70 0.13 -10.49 20.58
C THR A 70 0.31 -9.02 20.97
N PHE A 71 1.28 -8.76 21.84
CA PHE A 71 1.71 -7.39 22.13
C PHE A 71 2.45 -6.86 20.89
N LEU A 72 1.84 -5.92 20.19
CA LEU A 72 2.53 -5.13 19.18
C LEU A 72 3.50 -4.20 19.92
N ARG A 73 4.80 -4.38 19.67
CA ARG A 73 5.85 -3.52 20.21
C ARG A 73 5.96 -2.28 19.33
N GLU A 74 5.75 -1.12 19.93
CA GLU A 74 6.00 0.17 19.29
C GLU A 74 7.49 0.29 18.94
N VAL A 75 7.78 0.44 17.65
CA VAL A 75 9.13 0.80 17.17
C VAL A 75 9.19 2.31 17.20
N GLN A 76 10.00 2.87 18.09
CA GLN A 76 10.26 4.31 18.14
C GLN A 76 10.78 4.75 16.78
N GLY A 77 10.00 5.57 16.07
CA GLY A 77 10.48 6.24 14.88
C GLY A 77 11.65 7.12 15.29
N GLU A 78 12.81 6.95 14.63
CA GLU A 78 13.88 7.93 14.72
C GLU A 78 13.30 9.29 14.30
N ARG A 79 13.06 10.12 15.31
CA ARG A 79 12.82 11.54 15.13
C ARG A 79 14.13 12.09 14.63
N ARG A 80 14.24 12.31 13.32
CA ARG A 80 15.30 13.14 12.77
C ARG A 80 15.02 14.55 13.28
N ASP A 81 15.68 14.94 14.36
CA ASP A 81 15.86 16.33 14.73
C ASP A 81 16.53 17.03 13.54
N GLU A 82 15.74 17.81 12.81
CA GLU A 82 16.24 18.80 11.86
C GLU A 82 16.25 20.15 12.59
N PRO A 83 17.39 20.87 12.62
CA PRO A 83 17.58 22.04 13.47
C PRO A 83 16.68 23.20 13.03
N PRO A 84 16.39 24.19 13.92
CA PRO A 84 15.50 25.29 13.58
C PRO A 84 16.04 26.06 12.37
N ALA A 85 15.27 26.08 11.28
CA ALA A 85 15.53 26.93 10.14
C ALA A 85 15.36 28.40 10.56
N GLU A 86 16.47 29.12 10.60
CA GLU A 86 16.55 30.56 10.75
C GLU A 86 15.78 31.22 9.57
N VAL A 87 14.81 32.07 9.91
CA VAL A 87 13.96 32.76 8.95
C VAL A 87 14.79 33.79 8.17
N PRO A 88 14.90 33.74 6.83
CA PRO A 88 15.57 34.81 6.10
C PRO A 88 14.58 35.98 5.87
N PRO A 89 14.99 37.24 6.10
CA PRO A 89 14.18 38.41 5.76
C PRO A 89 14.17 38.64 4.23
N PRO A 90 13.15 39.35 3.70
CA PRO A 90 12.94 39.47 2.27
C PRO A 90 13.82 40.58 1.69
N THR A 91 14.51 40.31 0.58
CA THR A 91 15.14 41.36 -0.22
C THR A 91 15.01 41.05 -1.72
N ASP A 92 14.51 42.06 -2.42
CA ASP A 92 14.34 42.25 -3.87
C ASP A 92 15.57 41.89 -4.74
N GLY A 93 15.34 41.28 -5.92
CA GLY A 93 16.32 41.18 -7.04
C GLY A 93 16.07 40.05 -8.06
N PRO A 94 16.11 40.28 -9.40
CA PRO A 94 16.00 39.25 -10.46
C PRO A 94 17.36 38.94 -11.15
N PRO A 95 17.48 37.99 -12.11
CA PRO A 95 17.06 36.58 -12.24
C PRO A 95 18.27 35.59 -12.44
N ASP A 96 18.00 34.33 -12.81
CA ASP A 96 18.89 33.27 -13.37
C ASP A 96 19.70 32.32 -12.44
N GLU A 97 19.34 31.02 -12.44
CA GLU A 97 20.15 29.88 -12.96
C GLU A 97 19.46 28.51 -12.65
N PRO A 98 19.20 27.63 -13.64
CA PRO A 98 18.56 26.32 -13.39
C PRO A 98 19.57 25.26 -12.94
N SER A 99 19.33 24.65 -11.77
CA SER A 99 20.12 23.51 -11.26
C SER A 99 20.10 22.31 -12.24
N PRO A 100 21.25 21.65 -12.53
CA PRO A 100 21.29 20.56 -13.51
C PRO A 100 20.67 19.26 -12.96
N PRO A 101 19.99 18.45 -13.80
CA PRO A 101 19.36 17.23 -13.36
C PRO A 101 20.38 16.11 -13.07
N ARG A 102 20.22 15.44 -11.92
CA ARG A 102 21.06 14.32 -11.49
C ARG A 102 20.93 13.14 -12.47
N ARG A 103 22.04 12.76 -13.11
CA ARG A 103 22.14 11.64 -14.06
C ARG A 103 21.94 10.29 -13.35
N GLY A 104 21.07 9.45 -13.90
CA GLY A 104 20.63 8.17 -13.33
C GLY A 104 21.70 7.07 -13.28
N HIS A 105 21.62 6.22 -12.24
CA HIS A 105 22.59 5.17 -11.87
C HIS A 105 22.40 3.82 -12.58
N LEU A 106 21.60 3.74 -13.65
CA LEU A 106 21.32 2.48 -14.33
C LEU A 106 22.17 2.37 -15.59
N ARG A 107 22.98 1.32 -15.67
CA ARG A 107 23.76 0.98 -16.86
C ARG A 107 22.94 0.05 -17.75
N LEU A 108 22.87 0.38 -19.04
CA LEU A 108 22.32 -0.49 -20.07
C LEU A 108 23.31 -1.64 -20.32
N VAL A 109 22.86 -2.89 -20.21
CA VAL A 109 23.63 -4.08 -20.59
C VAL A 109 23.21 -4.46 -22.01
N LYS A 110 24.18 -4.64 -22.91
CA LYS A 110 23.98 -4.98 -24.31
C LYS A 110 23.83 -6.49 -24.51
#